data_AF-R9AN00-F1
#
_entry.id   AF-R9AN00-F1
#
_cell.length_a   1.000
_cell.length_b   1.000
_cell.length_c   1.000
_cell.angle_alpha   90.00
_cell.angle_beta   90.00
_cell.angle_gamma   90.00
#
_symmetry.space_group_name_H-M   'P 1'
#
loop_
_entity.id
_entity.type
_entity.pdbx_description
1 polymer ?
#
loop_
_entity_poly.entity_id
_entity_poly.type
_entity_poly.pdbx_seq_one_letter_code
_entity_poly.pdbx_strand_id
1 'polypeptide(L)'
;MSSLTRIRKNYLNSLYKNLLSNQNLLFYQFNNFNVSQLSGLRGVIDSETNGKASLTVIRSGVFRGLSSDPNLKQLLTGNCCVVSFTHIDPPTIKSILQKTDSIKSNSRFRPLPLSIQNTDTIPANPKMLLLGGHIGNATVDPFHIRHLANLPSLPQIHSQIHSIISNPSASIHSHISNPSSRLHSLLKSHSQQ
;
A
#
# COMPACT_ATOMS: atom_id res chain seq x y z
N MET A 1 9.54 12.33 -41.30
CA MET A 1 8.65 12.17 -40.11
C MET A 1 9.24 11.33 -38.96
N SER A 2 10.31 10.58 -39.15
CA SER A 2 10.89 9.67 -38.12
C SER A 2 11.70 10.36 -37.01
N SER A 3 12.16 11.60 -37.20
CA SER A 3 13.00 12.32 -36.24
C SER A 3 12.25 12.74 -34.97
N LEU A 4 11.05 13.32 -35.10
CA LEU A 4 10.26 13.80 -33.96
C LEU A 4 9.81 12.67 -33.03
N THR A 5 9.39 11.53 -33.60
CA THR A 5 9.03 10.34 -32.83
C THR A 5 10.23 9.78 -32.06
N ARG A 6 11.44 9.83 -32.65
CA ARG A 6 12.68 9.39 -32.00
C ARG A 6 13.07 10.34 -30.86
N ILE A 7 12.97 11.65 -31.06
CA ILE A 7 13.22 12.67 -30.03
C ILE A 7 12.28 12.47 -28.84
N ARG A 8 10.97 12.31 -29.09
CA ARG A 8 9.97 12.09 -28.03
C ARG A 8 10.24 10.81 -27.25
N LYS A 9 10.59 9.71 -27.92
CA LYS A 9 10.94 8.44 -27.27
C LYS A 9 12.19 8.58 -26.40
N ASN A 10 13.21 9.29 -26.89
CA ASN A 10 14.44 9.53 -26.12
C ASN A 10 14.17 10.38 -24.87
N TYR A 11 13.34 11.43 -25.00
CA TYR A 11 12.91 12.27 -23.88
C TYR A 11 12.11 11.47 -22.83
N LEU A 12 11.15 10.65 -23.25
CA LEU A 12 10.41 9.80 -22.33
C LEU A 12 11.32 8.78 -21.64
N ASN A 13 12.32 8.26 -22.35
CA ASN A 13 13.28 7.32 -21.79
C ASN A 13 14.15 7.98 -20.71
N SER A 14 14.64 9.21 -20.91
CA SER A 14 15.40 9.93 -19.89
C SER A 14 14.52 10.29 -18.68
N LEU A 15 13.27 10.71 -18.90
CA LEU A 15 12.33 10.98 -17.82
C LEU A 15 12.09 9.73 -16.98
N TYR A 16 11.76 8.60 -17.60
CA TYR A 16 11.50 7.36 -16.87
C TYR A 16 12.74 6.79 -16.18
N LYS A 17 13.94 7.03 -16.72
CA LYS A 17 15.21 6.71 -16.03
C LYS A 17 15.34 7.46 -14.72
N ASN A 18 15.10 8.77 -14.74
CA ASN A 18 15.14 9.60 -13.54
C ASN A 18 14.04 9.21 -12.54
N LEU A 19 12.89 8.77 -13.04
CA LEU A 19 11.76 8.33 -12.22
C LEU A 19 12.11 7.01 -11.51
N LEU A 20 12.69 6.05 -12.22
CA LEU A 20 13.10 4.76 -11.65
C LEU A 20 14.26 4.88 -10.66
N SER A 21 15.22 5.77 -10.91
CA SER A 21 16.41 5.91 -10.05
C SER A 21 16.12 6.60 -8.71
N ASN A 22 15.11 7.48 -8.67
CA ASN A 22 14.97 8.43 -7.57
C ASN A 22 13.79 8.12 -6.64
N GLN A 23 12.88 7.22 -7.03
CA GLN A 23 11.56 7.15 -6.41
C GLN A 23 11.08 5.72 -6.21
N ASN A 24 10.31 5.54 -5.13
CA ASN A 24 9.53 4.34 -4.92
C ASN A 24 8.23 4.48 -5.70
N LEU A 25 7.88 3.45 -6.46
CA LEU A 25 6.81 3.50 -7.45
C LEU A 25 5.71 2.52 -7.09
N LEU A 26 4.47 2.97 -7.13
CA LEU A 26 3.32 2.07 -7.11
C LEU A 26 2.66 2.11 -8.49
N PHE A 27 2.46 0.93 -9.06
CA PHE A 27 1.84 0.74 -10.37
C PHE A 27 0.36 0.42 -10.20
N TYR A 28 -0.45 1.21 -10.88
CA TYR A 28 -1.88 1.03 -10.96
C TYR A 28 -2.29 0.85 -12.41
N GLN A 29 -3.18 -0.10 -12.67
CA GLN A 29 -3.93 -0.15 -13.91
C GLN A 29 -5.12 0.80 -13.78
N PHE A 30 -5.37 1.61 -14.80
CA PHE A 30 -6.52 2.50 -14.80
C PHE A 30 -7.37 2.26 -16.05
N ASN A 31 -8.69 2.30 -15.89
CA ASN A 31 -9.64 2.11 -16.98
C ASN A 31 -10.67 3.26 -17.02
N ASN A 32 -10.79 3.92 -18.17
CA ASN A 32 -11.80 4.93 -18.48
C ASN A 32 -11.95 6.05 -17.43
N PHE A 33 -10.83 6.68 -17.03
CA PHE A 33 -10.87 7.89 -16.21
C PHE A 33 -11.14 9.15 -17.04
N ASN A 34 -12.03 10.01 -16.54
CA ASN A 34 -12.15 11.38 -17.04
C ASN A 34 -11.01 12.25 -16.49
N VAL A 35 -10.63 13.30 -17.23
CA VAL A 35 -9.64 14.31 -16.83
C VAL A 35 -10.02 14.97 -15.50
N SER A 36 -11.31 15.27 -15.29
CA SER A 36 -11.79 15.84 -14.02
C SER A 36 -11.61 14.89 -12.84
N GLN A 37 -11.86 13.59 -13.04
CA GLN A 37 -11.68 12.56 -12.02
C GLN A 37 -10.20 12.38 -11.70
N LEU A 38 -9.34 12.38 -12.72
CA LEU A 38 -7.90 12.23 -12.53
C LEU A 38 -7.29 13.47 -11.86
N SER A 39 -7.78 14.68 -12.18
CA SER A 39 -7.41 15.91 -11.47
C SER A 39 -7.86 15.89 -10.01
N GLY A 40 -9.07 15.38 -9.72
CA GLY A 40 -9.56 15.19 -8.35
C GLY A 40 -8.69 14.21 -7.57
N LEU A 41 -8.30 13.08 -8.18
CA LEU A 41 -7.40 12.10 -7.56
C LEU A 41 -6.02 12.69 -7.26
N ARG A 42 -5.46 13.48 -8.18
CA ARG A 42 -4.21 14.20 -7.93
C ARG A 42 -4.33 15.12 -6.73
N GLY A 43 -5.38 15.95 -6.67
CA GLY A 43 -5.60 16.85 -5.54
C GLY A 43 -5.72 16.11 -4.20
N VAL A 44 -6.38 14.95 -4.18
CA VAL A 44 -6.50 14.11 -2.98
C VAL A 44 -5.15 13.51 -2.56
N ILE A 45 -4.36 13.02 -3.53
CA ILE A 45 -3.03 12.48 -3.26
C ILE A 45 -2.10 13.58 -2.75
N ASP A 46 -2.15 14.75 -3.36
CA ASP A 46 -1.33 15.92 -3.00
C ASP A 46 -1.68 16.40 -1.58
N SER A 47 -2.98 16.46 -1.22
CA SER A 47 -3.43 16.88 0.11
C SER A 47 -3.00 15.93 1.23
N GLU A 48 -2.98 14.62 0.96
CA GLU A 48 -2.63 13.60 1.96
C GLU A 48 -1.12 13.44 2.12
N THR A 49 -0.35 13.74 1.07
CA THR A 49 1.09 13.54 1.06
C THR A 49 1.90 14.82 1.23
N ASN A 50 1.25 15.97 1.41
CA ASN A 50 1.91 17.28 1.47
C ASN A 50 2.91 17.46 0.31
N GLY A 51 2.51 17.06 -0.90
CA GLY A 51 3.34 17.14 -2.11
C GLY A 51 4.48 16.12 -2.23
N LYS A 52 4.54 15.10 -1.36
CA LYS A 52 5.57 14.05 -1.42
C LYS A 52 5.26 12.93 -2.41
N ALA A 53 4.02 12.83 -2.89
CA ALA A 53 3.63 11.85 -3.90
C ALA A 53 3.06 12.52 -5.15
N SER A 54 3.33 11.94 -6.32
CA SER A 54 2.81 12.45 -7.59
C SER A 54 2.20 11.33 -8.44
N LEU A 55 1.02 11.57 -9.01
CA LEU A 55 0.31 10.63 -9.89
C LEU A 55 0.56 10.96 -11.36
N THR A 56 1.33 10.11 -12.04
CA THR A 56 1.70 10.29 -13.44
C THR A 56 1.20 9.13 -14.30
N VAL A 57 0.67 9.46 -15.49
CA VAL A 57 0.25 8.46 -16.46
C VAL A 57 1.47 8.10 -17.31
N ILE A 58 1.81 6.82 -17.39
CA ILE A 58 3.00 6.35 -18.10
C ILE A 58 2.63 5.62 -19.38
N ARG A 59 3.53 5.69 -20.36
CA ARG A 59 3.46 4.83 -21.54
C ARG A 59 4.14 3.50 -21.21
N SER A 60 3.34 2.49 -20.91
CA SER A 60 3.78 1.13 -20.53
C SER A 60 4.86 0.56 -21.45
N GLY A 61 4.71 0.68 -22.77
CA GLY A 61 5.69 0.15 -23.72
C GLY A 61 7.10 0.76 -23.62
N VAL A 62 7.22 2.04 -23.27
CA VAL A 62 8.54 2.70 -23.09
C VAL A 62 9.12 2.34 -21.73
N PHE A 63 8.28 2.34 -20.70
CA PHE A 63 8.68 2.00 -19.33
C PHE A 63 9.12 0.53 -19.19
N ARG A 64 8.43 -0.38 -19.87
CA ARG A 64 8.76 -1.81 -19.93
C ARG A 64 10.12 -2.10 -20.57
N GLY A 65 10.51 -1.31 -21.57
CA GLY A 65 11.81 -1.44 -22.22
C GLY A 65 12.97 -0.94 -21.35
N LEU A 66 12.67 -0.13 -20.32
CA LEU A 66 13.65 0.42 -19.41
C LEU A 66 13.88 -0.47 -18.17
N SER A 67 12.83 -1.13 -17.69
CA SER A 67 12.95 -2.03 -16.54
C SER A 67 13.78 -3.26 -16.88
N SER A 68 14.70 -3.63 -16.00
CA SER A 68 15.48 -4.88 -16.12
C SER A 68 14.67 -6.09 -15.62
N ASP A 69 13.81 -5.88 -14.62
CA ASP A 69 13.14 -6.96 -13.89
C ASP A 69 12.02 -7.63 -14.70
N PRO A 70 11.98 -8.97 -14.78
CA PRO A 70 10.96 -9.70 -15.56
C PRO A 70 9.56 -9.57 -14.93
N ASN A 71 9.48 -9.55 -13.60
CA ASN A 71 8.21 -9.43 -12.88
C ASN A 71 7.54 -8.09 -13.16
N LEU A 72 8.32 -7.00 -13.15
CA LEU A 72 7.83 -5.67 -13.45
C LEU A 72 7.34 -5.56 -14.90
N LYS A 73 8.02 -6.24 -15.84
CA LYS A 73 7.59 -6.28 -17.25
C LYS A 73 6.25 -6.98 -17.48
N GLN A 74 5.90 -7.93 -16.62
CA GLN A 74 4.60 -8.61 -16.66
C GLN A 74 3.50 -7.74 -16.06
N LEU A 75 3.80 -7.00 -15.00
CA LEU A 75 2.84 -6.06 -14.39
C LEU A 75 2.50 -4.89 -15.32
N LEU A 76 3.42 -4.46 -16.17
CA LEU A 76 3.25 -3.29 -17.04
C LEU A 76 2.47 -3.55 -18.34
N THR A 77 1.57 -4.52 -18.37
CA THR A 77 0.72 -4.78 -19.55
C THR A 77 -0.53 -3.92 -19.52
N GLY A 78 -0.68 -3.02 -20.50
CA GLY A 78 -1.88 -2.20 -20.68
C GLY A 78 -1.72 -0.74 -20.26
N ASN A 79 -2.82 -0.14 -19.79
CA ASN A 79 -2.89 1.25 -19.37
C ASN A 79 -2.44 1.36 -17.90
N CYS A 80 -1.25 1.92 -17.70
CA CYS A 80 -0.64 2.00 -16.38
C CYS A 80 -0.47 3.46 -15.93
N CYS A 81 -0.75 3.70 -14.67
CA CYS A 81 -0.46 4.92 -13.95
C CYS A 81 0.53 4.59 -12.84
N VAL A 82 1.42 5.53 -12.54
CA VAL A 82 2.41 5.40 -11.48
C VAL A 82 2.16 6.47 -10.43
N VAL A 83 2.15 6.05 -9.18
CA VAL A 83 2.30 6.96 -8.04
C VAL A 83 3.75 6.89 -7.61
N SER A 84 4.46 8.02 -7.70
CA SER A 84 5.85 8.14 -7.27
C SER A 84 5.93 8.69 -5.86
N PHE A 85 6.83 8.15 -5.04
CA PHE A 85 7.10 8.60 -3.68
C PHE A 85 8.57 8.97 -3.51
N THR A 86 8.84 10.12 -2.90
CA THR A 86 10.19 10.52 -2.47
C THR A 86 10.60 9.90 -1.13
N HIS A 87 9.65 9.69 -0.21
CA HIS A 87 9.88 8.99 1.07
C HIS A 87 8.84 7.89 1.28
N ILE A 88 9.28 6.73 1.78
CA ILE A 88 8.41 5.61 2.16
C ILE A 88 7.90 5.86 3.59
N ASP A 89 6.75 6.50 3.69
CA ASP A 89 6.02 6.64 4.95
C ASP A 89 4.82 5.68 4.91
N PRO A 90 4.82 4.55 5.66
CA PRO A 90 3.71 3.59 5.74
C PRO A 90 2.30 4.18 5.93
N PRO A 91 2.08 5.21 6.78
CA PRO A 91 0.74 5.78 6.94
C PRO A 91 0.23 6.47 5.68
N THR A 92 1.12 7.08 4.88
CA THR A 92 0.72 7.75 3.64
C THR A 92 0.33 6.73 2.57
N ILE A 93 1.06 5.61 2.49
CA ILE A 93 0.72 4.48 1.62
C ILE A 93 -0.66 3.91 2.00
N LYS A 94 -0.96 3.81 3.30
CA LYS A 94 -2.27 3.35 3.79
C LYS A 94 -3.42 4.26 3.36
N SER A 95 -3.28 5.57 3.56
CA SER A 95 -4.32 6.54 3.16
C SER A 95 -4.55 6.52 1.65
N ILE A 96 -3.48 6.39 0.86
CA ILE A 96 -3.59 6.29 -0.60
C ILE A 96 -4.26 4.98 -0.99
N LEU A 97 -3.84 3.84 -0.45
CA LEU A 97 -4.43 2.54 -0.78
C LEU A 97 -5.91 2.46 -0.41
N GLN A 98 -6.29 2.96 0.77
CA GLN A 98 -7.69 3.01 1.19
C GLN A 98 -8.54 3.81 0.21
N LYS A 99 -8.00 4.92 -0.32
CA LYS A 99 -8.71 5.76 -1.29
C LYS A 99 -8.64 5.18 -2.71
N THR A 100 -7.54 4.58 -3.15
CA THR A 100 -7.43 3.95 -4.48
C THR A 100 -8.31 2.71 -4.58
N ASP A 101 -8.37 1.88 -3.54
CA ASP A 101 -9.22 0.68 -3.49
C ASP A 101 -10.71 1.06 -3.34
N SER A 102 -11.02 2.25 -2.81
CA SER A 102 -12.39 2.77 -2.72
C SER A 102 -12.94 3.30 -4.05
N ILE A 103 -12.12 3.47 -5.09
CA ILE A 103 -12.56 3.92 -6.43
C ILE A 103 -13.21 2.75 -7.18
N LYS A 104 -14.40 2.37 -6.71
CA LYS A 104 -15.28 1.40 -7.37
C LYS A 104 -15.87 2.03 -8.64
N SER A 105 -16.00 1.24 -9.70
CA SER A 105 -16.62 1.69 -10.94
C SER A 105 -18.05 2.20 -10.71
N ASN A 106 -18.40 3.27 -11.41
CA ASN A 106 -19.78 3.73 -11.59
C ASN A 106 -20.55 2.78 -12.54
N SER A 107 -20.42 1.48 -12.40
CA SER A 107 -21.38 0.57 -13.02
C SER A 107 -22.61 0.54 -12.13
N ARG A 108 -23.70 1.15 -12.60
CA ARG A 108 -25.06 1.08 -12.04
C ARG A 108 -25.64 -0.35 -11.97
N PHE A 109 -24.82 -1.37 -12.19
CA PHE A 109 -25.18 -2.77 -12.05
C PHE A 109 -24.71 -3.26 -10.68
N ARG A 110 -25.65 -3.35 -9.74
CA ARG A 110 -25.46 -4.10 -8.51
C ARG A 110 -25.43 -5.59 -8.87
N PRO A 111 -24.34 -6.34 -8.66
CA PRO A 111 -24.42 -7.79 -8.77
C PRO A 111 -25.33 -8.31 -7.65
N LEU A 112 -26.33 -9.14 -8.01
CA LEU A 112 -27.17 -9.84 -7.04
C LEU A 112 -26.30 -10.82 -6.22
N PRO A 113 -26.60 -11.01 -4.92
CA PRO A 113 -25.81 -11.88 -4.07
C PRO A 113 -26.14 -13.35 -4.38
N LEU A 114 -25.27 -14.02 -5.13
CA LEU A 114 -25.25 -15.47 -5.18
C LEU A 114 -24.26 -15.96 -4.13
N SER A 115 -24.87 -16.36 -3.01
CA SER A 115 -24.29 -17.15 -1.93
C SER A 115 -23.30 -18.19 -2.44
N ILE A 116 -22.20 -18.34 -1.68
CA ILE A 116 -21.14 -19.35 -1.81
C ILE A 116 -20.11 -19.01 -2.90
N GLN A 117 -19.06 -18.26 -2.55
CA GLN A 117 -17.65 -18.71 -2.64
C GLN A 117 -16.79 -17.85 -1.68
N ASN A 118 -16.12 -18.52 -0.74
CA ASN A 118 -15.13 -17.96 0.16
C ASN A 118 -13.86 -17.61 -0.64
N THR A 119 -13.59 -16.32 -0.85
CA THR A 119 -12.27 -15.64 -0.81
C THR A 119 -12.47 -14.18 -1.20
N ASP A 120 -12.25 -13.27 -0.25
CA ASP A 120 -11.78 -11.89 -0.41
C ASP A 120 -12.22 -11.13 -1.67
N THR A 121 -13.42 -10.58 -1.61
CA THR A 121 -13.84 -9.30 -2.20
C THR A 121 -13.02 -8.78 -3.40
N ILE A 122 -13.30 -9.31 -4.60
CA ILE A 122 -13.01 -8.60 -5.85
C ILE A 122 -14.27 -7.79 -6.18
N PRO A 123 -14.34 -6.49 -5.83
CA PRO A 123 -15.43 -5.65 -6.30
C PRO A 123 -15.41 -5.61 -7.82
N ALA A 124 -16.52 -5.97 -8.44
CA ALA A 124 -16.71 -5.96 -9.88
C ALA A 124 -16.25 -4.61 -10.49
N ASN A 125 -15.13 -4.66 -11.22
CA ASN A 125 -14.45 -3.56 -11.91
C ASN A 125 -14.05 -2.35 -11.03
N PRO A 126 -12.94 -2.41 -10.28
CA PRO A 126 -12.32 -1.19 -9.79
C PRO A 126 -11.81 -0.38 -11.00
N LYS A 127 -12.09 0.92 -11.06
CA LYS A 127 -11.56 1.78 -12.14
C LYS A 127 -10.04 1.88 -12.07
N MET A 128 -9.48 1.63 -10.89
CA MET A 128 -8.07 1.65 -10.59
C MET A 128 -7.71 0.36 -9.84
N LEU A 129 -6.83 -0.46 -10.42
CA LEU A 129 -6.38 -1.72 -9.82
C LEU A 129 -4.91 -1.62 -9.48
N LEU A 130 -4.52 -1.94 -8.24
CA LEU A 130 -3.12 -2.02 -7.85
C LEU A 130 -2.50 -3.26 -8.49
N LEU A 131 -1.51 -3.05 -9.36
CA LEU A 131 -0.77 -4.14 -10.02
C LEU A 131 0.47 -4.54 -9.21
N GLY A 132 1.06 -3.60 -8.47
CA GLY A 132 2.25 -3.84 -7.67
C GLY A 132 3.06 -2.56 -7.49
N GLY A 133 4.32 -2.72 -7.14
CA GLY A 133 5.20 -1.62 -6.80
C GLY A 133 6.66 -1.95 -7.01
N HIS A 134 7.48 -0.92 -7.00
CA HIS A 134 8.93 -0.99 -7.01
C HIS A 134 9.40 -0.11 -5.85
N ILE A 135 9.91 -0.75 -4.81
CA ILE A 135 10.35 -0.06 -3.59
C ILE A 135 11.84 -0.35 -3.45
N GLY A 136 12.66 0.70 -3.50
CA GLY A 136 14.11 0.59 -3.59
C GLY A 136 14.54 -0.17 -4.84
N ASN A 137 15.00 -1.41 -4.65
CA ASN A 137 15.50 -2.28 -5.71
C ASN A 137 14.69 -3.58 -5.86
N ALA A 138 13.54 -3.67 -5.17
CA ALA A 138 12.70 -4.87 -5.17
C ALA A 138 11.34 -4.58 -5.79
N THR A 139 10.87 -5.49 -6.64
CA THR A 139 9.48 -5.51 -7.09
C THR A 139 8.61 -6.06 -5.98
N VAL A 140 7.63 -5.29 -5.55
CA VAL A 140 6.73 -5.63 -4.46
C VAL A 140 5.36 -5.95 -5.03
N ASP A 141 4.86 -7.12 -4.66
CA ASP A 141 3.55 -7.63 -5.04
C ASP A 141 2.43 -6.88 -4.27
N PRO A 142 1.22 -6.68 -4.83
CA PRO A 142 0.07 -6.09 -4.16
C PRO A 142 -0.18 -6.55 -2.72
N PHE A 143 0.01 -7.84 -2.42
CA PHE A 143 -0.15 -8.37 -1.05
C PHE A 143 0.87 -7.75 -0.10
N HIS A 144 2.14 -7.71 -0.51
CA HIS A 144 3.21 -7.12 0.28
C HIS A 144 3.02 -5.61 0.44
N ILE A 145 2.49 -4.91 -0.57
CA ILE A 145 2.15 -3.49 -0.46
C ILE A 145 1.07 -3.24 0.59
N ARG A 146 0.06 -4.11 0.68
CA ARG A 146 -0.97 -4.04 1.72
C ARG A 146 -0.40 -4.31 3.12
N HIS A 147 0.55 -5.22 3.24
CA HIS A 147 1.28 -5.41 4.50
C HIS A 147 2.13 -4.20 4.87
N LEU A 148 2.84 -3.60 3.91
CA LEU A 148 3.61 -2.38 4.12
C LEU A 148 2.74 -1.21 4.55
N ALA A 149 1.53 -1.11 4.01
CA ALA A 149 0.55 -0.10 4.41
C ALA A 149 0.04 -0.28 5.84
N ASN A 150 0.02 -1.52 6.33
CA ASN A 150 -0.37 -1.82 7.70
C ASN A 150 0.77 -1.68 8.70
N LEU A 151 2.00 -1.37 8.24
CA LEU A 151 3.11 -1.15 9.15
C LEU A 151 2.87 0.08 10.03
N PRO A 152 3.05 -0.06 11.35
CA PRO A 152 2.95 1.06 12.27
C PRO A 152 4.10 2.06 12.05
N SER A 153 3.94 3.29 12.55
CA SER A 153 5.00 4.30 12.44
C SER A 153 6.23 3.92 13.28
N LEU A 154 7.40 4.46 12.94
CA LEU A 154 8.65 4.20 13.68
C LEU A 154 8.52 4.31 15.22
N PRO A 155 7.90 5.36 15.80
CA PRO A 155 7.75 5.44 17.26
C PRO A 155 6.83 4.34 17.82
N GLN A 156 5.83 3.89 17.05
CA GLN A 156 4.95 2.79 17.44
C GLN A 156 5.67 1.44 17.35
N ILE A 157 6.58 1.26 16.39
CA ILE A 157 7.45 0.08 16.34
C ILE A 157 8.33 0.03 17.59
N HIS A 158 8.93 1.15 17.99
CA HIS A 158 9.74 1.20 19.20
C HIS A 158 8.93 0.87 20.46
N SER A 159 7.70 1.39 20.61
CA SER A 159 6.86 1.06 21.76
C SER A 159 6.38 -0.39 21.75
N GLN A 160 6.12 -0.97 20.57
CA GLN A 160 5.79 -2.39 20.43
C GLN A 160 6.97 -3.27 20.82
N ILE A 161 8.18 -2.94 20.36
CA ILE A 161 9.41 -3.66 20.75
C ILE A 161 9.61 -3.57 22.25
N HIS A 162 9.48 -2.38 22.84
CA HIS A 162 9.56 -2.19 24.27
C HIS A 162 8.50 -3.04 25.01
N SER A 163 7.27 -3.12 24.49
CA SER A 163 6.20 -3.93 25.06
C SER A 163 6.47 -5.44 24.95
N ILE A 164 7.00 -5.91 23.82
CA ILE A 164 7.37 -7.31 23.62
C ILE A 164 8.49 -7.71 24.58
N ILE A 165 9.41 -6.79 24.89
CA ILE A 165 10.48 -7.01 25.86
C ILE A 165 9.95 -6.94 27.30
N SER A 166 9.03 -6.02 27.62
CA SER A 166 8.50 -5.87 28.98
C SER A 166 7.43 -6.91 29.35
N ASN A 167 6.68 -7.43 28.37
CA ASN A 167 5.63 -8.43 28.57
C ASN A 167 6.10 -9.72 29.26
N PRO A 168 7.20 -10.38 28.84
CA PRO A 168 7.67 -11.57 29.55
C PRO A 168 8.04 -11.27 31.01
N SER A 169 8.60 -10.10 31.31
CA SER A 169 8.86 -9.67 32.69
C SER A 169 7.58 -9.51 33.50
N ALA A 170 6.54 -8.92 32.90
CA ALA A 170 5.21 -8.81 33.51
C ALA A 170 4.55 -10.18 33.72
N SER A 171 4.70 -11.10 32.77
CA SER A 171 4.22 -12.48 32.90
C SER A 171 4.93 -13.21 34.04
N ILE A 172 6.25 -13.11 34.15
CA ILE A 172 7.03 -13.70 35.25
C ILE A 172 6.58 -13.13 36.59
N HIS A 173 6.45 -11.81 36.70
CA HIS A 173 5.93 -11.18 37.91
C HIS A 173 4.52 -11.69 38.24
N SER A 174 3.63 -11.78 37.24
CA SER A 174 2.27 -12.28 37.43
C SER A 174 2.24 -13.74 37.89
N HIS A 175 3.13 -14.59 37.40
CA HIS A 175 3.24 -15.98 37.83
C HIS A 175 3.77 -16.12 39.25
N ILE A 176 4.57 -15.16 39.71
CA ILE A 176 5.09 -15.12 41.09
C ILE A 176 4.08 -14.46 42.06
N SER A 177 3.34 -13.44 41.61
CA SER A 177 2.39 -12.69 42.46
C SER A 177 0.98 -13.31 42.50
N ASN A 178 0.60 -14.12 41.51
CA ASN A 178 -0.69 -14.83 41.50
C ASN A 178 -0.87 -15.87 42.61
N PRO A 179 0.12 -16.73 42.96
CA PRO A 179 -0.06 -17.67 44.07
C PRO A 179 -0.21 -16.96 45.41
N SER A 180 0.53 -15.88 45.63
CA SER A 180 0.48 -15.07 46.86
C SER A 180 -0.86 -14.33 47.00
N SER A 181 -1.41 -13.77 45.92
CA SER A 181 -2.75 -13.16 45.95
C SER A 181 -3.86 -14.19 46.17
N ARG A 182 -3.76 -15.38 45.56
CA ARG A 182 -4.71 -16.49 45.79
C ARG A 182 -4.70 -16.99 47.24
N LEU A 183 -3.52 -17.12 47.84
CA LEU A 183 -3.39 -17.50 49.26
C LEU A 183 -4.00 -16.43 50.17
N HIS A 184 -3.74 -15.15 49.90
CA HIS A 184 -4.35 -14.05 50.64
C HIS A 184 -5.88 -14.02 50.52
N SER A 185 -6.43 -14.26 49.33
CA SER A 185 -7.88 -14.38 49.13
C SER A 185 -8.50 -15.57 49.87
N LEU A 186 -7.82 -16.71 49.92
CA LEU A 186 -8.27 -17.87 50.70
C LEU A 186 -8.26 -17.57 52.20
N LEU A 187 -7.19 -16.97 52.71
CA LEU A 187 -7.07 -16.59 54.12
C LEU A 187 -8.15 -15.57 54.52
N LYS A 188 -8.42 -14.58 53.67
CA LYS A 188 -9.50 -13.61 53.89
C LYS A 188 -10.88 -14.27 53.86
N SER A 189 -11.10 -15.23 52.96
CA SER A 189 -12.36 -15.98 52.90
C SER A 189 -12.58 -16.88 54.14
N HIS A 190 -11.51 -17.44 54.70
CA HIS A 190 -11.57 -18.25 55.92
C HIS A 190 -11.72 -17.39 57.18
N SER A 191 -11.22 -16.16 57.17
CA SER A 191 -11.37 -15.19 58.26
C SER A 191 -12.76 -14.54 58.34
N GLN A 192 -13.59 -14.67 57.30
CA GLN A 192 -14.95 -14.10 57.25
C GLN A 192 -16.06 -15.15 57.46
N GLN A 193 -15.69 -16.43 57.64
CA GLN A 193 -16.57 -17.49 58.15
C GLN A 193 -16.46 -17.57 59.67
#